data_AF-A0A5R9CZ34-F1
#
_entry.id   AF-A0A5R9CZ34-F1
#
_cell.length_a   1.000
_cell.length_b   1.000
_cell.length_c   1.000
_cell.angle_alpha   90.00
_cell.angle_beta   90.00
_cell.angle_gamma   90.00
#
_symmetry.space_group_name_H-M   'P 1'
#
loop_
_entity.id
_entity.type
_entity.pdbx_description
1 polymer ?
#
loop_
_entity_poly.entity_id
_entity_poly.type
_entity_poly.pdbx_seq_one_letter_code
_entity_poly.pdbx_strand_id
1 'polypeptide(L)'
;MAEKRFLLRLDHELYEKIAADAAEKNRSVNAYIVGILTDAESDSNFEHRQFIGQVIPGKDIYIDSGLVSVAGIYYRYLIDDNTKVDKRAQYTVIEANGNILTLRKIKE
;
A
#
# COMPACT_ATOMS: atom_id res chain seq x y z
N MET A 1 -22.22 -4.12 -10.84
CA MET A 1 -21.22 -5.20 -10.68
C MET A 1 -21.86 -6.35 -9.93
N ALA A 2 -21.39 -7.59 -10.10
CA ALA A 2 -21.97 -8.76 -9.42
C ALA A 2 -21.45 -8.88 -7.98
N GLU A 3 -22.36 -9.02 -7.00
CA GLU A 3 -22.01 -9.27 -5.60
C GLU A 3 -21.40 -10.68 -5.44
N LYS A 4 -20.31 -10.79 -4.67
CA LYS A 4 -19.66 -12.07 -4.33
C LYS A 4 -19.88 -12.38 -2.86
N ARG A 5 -20.16 -13.66 -2.54
CA ARG A 5 -20.41 -14.13 -1.16
C ARG A 5 -19.42 -15.22 -0.81
N PHE A 6 -18.87 -15.14 0.39
CA PHE A 6 -17.94 -16.13 0.93
C PHE A 6 -18.12 -16.23 2.46
N LEU A 7 -17.63 -17.33 3.04
CA LEU A 7 -17.61 -17.53 4.49
C LEU A 7 -16.31 -16.95 5.05
N LEU A 8 -16.42 -15.97 5.96
CA LEU A 8 -15.31 -15.41 6.70
C LEU A 8 -15.28 -16.02 8.10
N ARG A 9 -14.17 -16.67 8.49
CA ARG A 9 -13.98 -17.20 9.83
C ARG A 9 -13.14 -16.22 10.64
N LEU A 10 -13.68 -15.79 11.78
CA LEU A 10 -13.02 -14.92 12.74
C LEU A 10 -12.92 -15.70 14.06
N ASP A 11 -11.85 -15.45 14.82
CA ASP A 11 -11.87 -15.85 16.22
C ASP A 11 -12.93 -15.06 17.01
N HIS A 12 -13.29 -15.57 18.18
CA HIS A 12 -14.37 -15.02 18.97
C HIS A 12 -14.09 -13.58 19.41
N GLU A 13 -12.87 -13.29 19.87
CA GLU A 13 -12.52 -11.95 20.36
C GLU A 13 -12.58 -10.89 19.25
N LEU A 14 -12.11 -11.25 18.06
CA LEU A 14 -12.15 -10.38 16.89
C LEU A 14 -13.59 -10.13 16.44
N TYR A 15 -14.43 -11.16 16.42
CA TYR A 15 -15.85 -11.00 16.08
C TYR A 15 -16.56 -10.04 17.05
N GLU A 16 -16.38 -10.23 18.36
CA GLU A 16 -17.02 -9.37 19.36
C GLU A 16 -16.60 -7.91 19.24
N LYS A 17 -15.31 -7.64 18.99
CA LYS A 17 -14.82 -6.26 18.75
C LYS A 17 -15.49 -5.64 17.53
N ILE A 18 -15.52 -6.36 16.40
CA ILE A 18 -16.16 -5.88 15.16
C ILE A 18 -17.66 -5.67 15.37
N ALA A 19 -18.33 -6.55 16.12
CA ALA A 19 -19.75 -6.44 16.41
C ALA A 19 -20.08 -5.24 17.30
N ALA A 20 -19.25 -4.97 18.32
CA ALA A 20 -19.40 -3.81 19.19
C ALA A 20 -19.25 -2.50 18.40
N ASP A 21 -18.20 -2.38 17.59
CA ASP A 21 -17.98 -1.20 16.74
C ASP A 21 -19.12 -1.00 15.72
N ALA A 22 -19.61 -2.09 15.13
CA ALA A 22 -20.72 -2.04 14.19
C ALA A 22 -22.00 -1.54 14.88
N ALA A 23 -22.27 -2.01 16.10
CA ALA A 23 -23.41 -1.59 16.91
C ALA A 23 -23.32 -0.10 17.29
N GLU A 24 -22.14 0.38 17.74
CA GLU A 24 -21.91 1.79 18.03
C GLU A 24 -22.21 2.69 16.81
N LYS A 25 -21.84 2.21 15.61
CA LYS A 25 -22.06 2.90 14.35
C LYS A 25 -23.43 2.65 13.73
N ASN A 26 -24.36 1.98 14.42
CA ASN A 26 -25.68 1.59 13.94
C ASN A 26 -25.65 0.87 12.58
N ARG A 27 -24.71 -0.06 12.40
CA ARG A 27 -24.51 -0.85 11.19
C ARG A 27 -24.58 -2.35 11.51
N SER A 28 -24.95 -3.15 10.51
CA SER A 28 -24.76 -4.61 10.61
C SER A 28 -23.27 -4.94 10.53
N VAL A 29 -22.87 -6.07 11.13
CA VAL A 29 -21.48 -6.58 11.06
C VAL A 29 -21.00 -6.65 9.60
N ASN A 30 -21.84 -7.16 8.69
CA ASN A 30 -21.49 -7.23 7.27
C ASN A 30 -21.25 -5.84 6.65
N ALA A 31 -22.17 -4.89 6.88
CA ALA A 31 -22.02 -3.53 6.34
C ALA A 31 -20.80 -2.82 6.92
N TYR A 32 -20.46 -3.09 8.18
CA TYR A 32 -19.28 -2.55 8.83
C TYR A 32 -17.99 -3.13 8.24
N ILE A 33 -17.89 -4.46 8.09
CA ILE A 33 -16.74 -5.14 7.46
C ILE A 33 -16.54 -4.63 6.03
N VAL A 34 -17.61 -4.54 5.22
CA VAL A 34 -17.52 -3.98 3.87
C VAL A 34 -16.98 -2.54 3.88
N GLY A 35 -17.43 -1.72 4.82
CA GLY A 35 -16.92 -0.36 5.02
C GLY A 35 -15.42 -0.34 5.31
N ILE A 36 -14.96 -1.12 6.30
CA ILE A 36 -13.53 -1.23 6.63
C ILE A 36 -12.72 -1.66 5.40
N LEU A 37 -13.19 -2.66 4.65
CA LEU A 37 -12.49 -3.14 3.46
C LEU A 37 -12.43 -2.07 2.35
N THR A 38 -13.50 -1.30 2.18
CA THR A 38 -13.57 -0.20 1.21
C THR A 38 -12.64 0.95 1.62
N ASP A 39 -12.60 1.28 2.91
CA ASP A 39 -11.74 2.34 3.44
C ASP A 39 -10.27 1.92 3.35
N ALA A 40 -9.94 0.66 3.68
CA ALA A 40 -8.59 0.12 3.53
C ALA A 40 -8.10 0.09 2.07
N GLU A 41 -8.99 -0.19 1.12
CA GLU A 41 -8.69 -0.06 -0.30
C GLU A 41 -8.47 1.41 -0.69
N SER A 42 -9.25 2.33 -0.11
CA SER A 42 -9.17 3.76 -0.39
C SER A 42 -7.96 4.47 0.22
N ASP A 43 -7.52 4.05 1.41
CA ASP A 43 -6.32 4.59 2.10
C ASP A 43 -5.04 4.25 1.35
N SER A 44 -5.02 3.12 0.64
CA SER A 44 -3.91 2.81 -0.27
C SER A 44 -3.72 3.93 -1.30
N ASN A 45 -4.80 4.48 -1.87
CA ASN A 45 -4.72 5.63 -2.79
C ASN A 45 -4.24 6.93 -2.12
N PHE A 46 -4.43 7.12 -0.82
CA PHE A 46 -3.96 8.34 -0.14
C PHE A 46 -2.46 8.32 0.09
N GLU A 47 -1.92 7.23 0.67
CA GLU A 47 -0.48 7.06 0.79
C GLU A 47 0.20 7.03 -0.58
N HIS A 48 -0.35 6.29 -1.56
CA HIS A 48 0.19 6.20 -2.92
C HIS A 48 0.32 7.57 -3.60
N ARG A 49 -0.66 8.48 -3.42
CA ARG A 49 -0.59 9.84 -3.96
C ARG A 49 0.46 10.72 -3.30
N GLN A 50 0.80 10.47 -2.03
CA GLN A 50 1.78 11.27 -1.31
C GLN A 50 3.23 10.98 -1.75
N PHE A 51 3.49 9.80 -2.30
CA PHE A 51 4.83 9.40 -2.75
C PHE A 51 5.14 9.77 -4.20
N ILE A 52 4.14 9.91 -5.07
CA ILE A 52 4.38 10.28 -6.47
C ILE A 52 5.14 11.62 -6.54
N GLY A 53 6.25 11.62 -7.27
CA GLY A 53 7.14 12.77 -7.42
C GLY A 53 8.20 12.90 -6.32
N GLN A 54 8.13 12.11 -5.24
CA GLN A 54 9.19 12.12 -4.23
C GLN A 54 10.51 11.63 -4.81
N VAL A 55 11.61 12.26 -4.38
CA VAL A 55 12.97 11.90 -4.78
C VAL A 55 13.59 11.02 -3.71
N ILE A 56 13.99 9.82 -4.12
CA ILE A 56 14.62 8.80 -3.29
C ILE A 56 16.08 8.65 -3.72
N PRO A 57 17.05 8.73 -2.79
CA PRO A 57 18.44 8.49 -3.13
C PRO A 57 18.66 6.98 -3.34
N GLY A 58 19.49 6.61 -4.33
CA GLY A 58 19.72 5.21 -4.70
C GLY A 58 20.25 4.33 -3.56
N LYS A 59 20.90 4.93 -2.56
CA LYS A 59 21.34 4.24 -1.34
C LYS A 59 20.19 3.54 -0.60
N ASP A 60 18.97 4.10 -0.66
CA ASP A 60 17.77 3.61 0.04
C ASP A 60 17.01 2.52 -0.75
N ILE A 61 17.54 2.10 -1.91
CA ILE A 61 17.01 1.00 -2.73
C ILE A 61 17.81 -0.28 -2.48
N TYR A 62 17.28 -1.21 -1.71
CA TYR A 62 17.91 -2.47 -1.30
C TYR A 62 17.73 -3.56 -2.36
N ILE A 63 18.75 -3.73 -3.20
CA ILE A 63 18.74 -4.63 -4.36
C ILE A 63 18.54 -6.10 -3.94
N ASP A 64 19.21 -6.55 -2.87
CA ASP A 64 19.18 -7.95 -2.44
C ASP A 64 17.81 -8.40 -1.93
N SER A 65 17.03 -7.49 -1.34
CA SER A 65 15.68 -7.75 -0.85
C SER A 65 14.59 -7.32 -1.84
N GLY A 66 14.93 -6.59 -2.90
CA GLY A 66 13.98 -6.02 -3.84
C GLY A 66 13.11 -4.92 -3.22
N LEU A 67 13.62 -4.21 -2.21
CA LEU A 67 12.87 -3.20 -1.44
C LEU A 67 13.45 -1.79 -1.61
N VAL A 68 12.62 -0.77 -1.39
CA VAL A 68 13.02 0.63 -1.27
C VAL A 68 12.42 1.22 0.01
N SER A 69 13.21 2.02 0.74
CA SER A 69 12.71 2.75 1.91
C SER A 69 12.20 4.13 1.48
N VAL A 70 10.94 4.42 1.80
CA VAL A 70 10.30 5.73 1.57
C VAL A 70 9.60 6.13 2.86
N ALA A 71 9.98 7.29 3.42
CA ALA A 71 9.43 7.80 4.68
C ALA A 71 9.49 6.80 5.86
N GLY A 72 10.47 5.89 5.88
CA GLY A 72 10.62 4.88 6.95
C GLY A 72 9.79 3.60 6.76
N ILE A 73 9.10 3.47 5.63
CA ILE A 73 8.33 2.28 5.23
C ILE A 73 9.02 1.61 4.04
N TYR A 74 8.99 0.29 3.99
CA TYR A 74 9.62 -0.50 2.92
C TYR A 74 8.58 -0.97 1.89
N TYR A 75 8.81 -0.64 0.64
CA TYR A 75 7.99 -1.05 -0.50
C TYR A 75 8.80 -1.91 -1.47
N ARG A 76 8.15 -2.74 -2.27
CA ARG A 76 8.81 -3.34 -3.44
C ARG A 76 9.03 -2.26 -4.51
N TYR A 77 10.03 -2.44 -5.35
CA TYR A 77 10.30 -1.46 -6.42
C TYR A 77 10.46 -2.10 -7.80
N LEU A 78 10.18 -1.30 -8.81
CA LEU A 78 10.54 -1.51 -10.21
C LEU A 78 11.35 -0.32 -10.69
N ILE A 79 12.31 -0.56 -11.58
CA ILE A 79 13.00 0.52 -12.30
C ILE A 79 12.36 0.62 -13.68
N ASP A 80 11.85 1.80 -14.03
CA ASP A 80 11.04 2.06 -15.24
C ASP A 80 11.72 1.58 -16.55
N ASP A 81 13.03 1.74 -16.65
CA ASP A 81 13.82 1.31 -17.82
C ASP A 81 14.51 -0.06 -17.64
N ASN A 82 14.15 -0.81 -16.59
CA ASN A 82 14.76 -2.08 -16.19
C ASN A 82 16.29 -2.04 -16.04
N THR A 83 16.89 -0.85 -15.88
CA THR A 83 18.32 -0.73 -15.63
C THR A 83 18.68 -1.16 -14.21
N LYS A 84 19.96 -1.46 -13.98
CA LYS A 84 20.45 -1.74 -12.63
C LYS A 84 20.41 -0.47 -11.79
N VAL A 85 20.03 -0.65 -10.53
CA VAL A 85 20.07 0.41 -9.53
C VAL A 85 21.50 0.92 -9.35
N ASP A 86 21.69 2.19 -9.67
CA ASP A 86 22.85 2.99 -9.31
C ASP A 86 22.64 3.62 -7.93
N LYS A 87 23.47 3.22 -6.96
CA LYS A 87 23.40 3.67 -5.57
C LYS A 87 23.76 5.14 -5.36
N ARG A 88 24.42 5.78 -6.33
CA ARG A 88 24.84 7.19 -6.25
C ARG A 88 23.84 8.14 -6.91
N ALA A 89 22.90 7.59 -7.67
CA ALA A 89 21.89 8.38 -8.37
C ALA A 89 20.70 8.74 -7.48
N GLN A 90 19.86 9.64 -8.00
CA GLN A 90 18.53 9.92 -7.46
C GLN A 90 17.46 9.31 -8.35
N TYR A 91 16.36 8.91 -7.73
CA TYR A 91 15.21 8.32 -8.39
C TYR A 91 13.96 9.08 -7.99
N THR A 92 13.04 9.29 -8.91
CA THR A 92 11.70 9.80 -8.60
C THR A 92 10.69 8.67 -8.65
N VAL A 93 9.76 8.66 -7.70
CA VAL A 93 8.61 7.75 -7.75
C VAL A 93 7.65 8.27 -8.82
N ILE A 94 7.43 7.48 -9.88
CA ILE A 94 6.53 7.88 -10.98
C ILE A 94 5.17 7.19 -10.92
N GLU A 95 5.09 6.06 -10.22
CA GLU A 95 3.86 5.29 -10.06
C GLU A 95 3.91 4.53 -8.73
N ALA A 96 2.75 4.33 -8.13
CA ALA A 96 2.56 3.51 -6.95
C ALA A 96 1.31 2.65 -7.17
N ASN A 97 1.49 1.33 -7.14
CA ASN A 97 0.41 0.37 -7.32
C ASN A 97 0.49 -0.67 -6.19
N GLY A 98 -0.36 -0.51 -5.18
CA GLY A 98 -0.30 -1.36 -3.98
C GLY A 98 1.05 -1.22 -3.27
N ASN A 99 1.72 -2.34 -2.99
CA ASN A 99 3.03 -2.33 -2.31
C ASN A 99 4.23 -2.22 -3.28
N ILE A 100 4.00 -1.77 -4.52
CA ILE A 100 5.06 -1.65 -5.54
C ILE A 100 5.17 -0.19 -5.99
N LEU A 101 6.38 0.35 -5.94
CA LEU A 101 6.72 1.67 -6.45
C LEU A 101 7.52 1.56 -7.76
N THR A 102 7.11 2.28 -8.78
CA THR A 102 7.90 2.41 -10.02
C THR A 102 8.81 3.63 -9.88
N LEU A 103 10.11 3.42 -10.01
CA LEU A 103 11.14 4.43 -9.84
C LEU A 103 11.79 4.76 -11.18
N ARG A 104 11.99 6.05 -11.44
CA ARG A 104 12.73 6.53 -12.61
C ARG A 104 13.99 7.23 -12.16
N LYS A 105 15.13 6.83 -12.71
CA LYS A 105 16.41 7.53 -12.48
C LYS A 105 16.31 8.96 -13.01
N ILE A 106 16.62 9.94 -12.17
CA ILE A 106 16.73 11.34 -12.59
C ILE A 106 18.04 11.45 -13.37
N LYS A 107 17.94 11.88 -14.64
CA LYS A 107 19.12 12.21 -15.45
C LYS A 107 19.59 13.60 -15.02
N GLU A 108 20.88 13.71 -14.68
CA GLU A 108 21.54 15.01 -14.55
C GLU A 108 21.52 15.79 -15.86
#